data_AF-A0A1F9FH48-F1
#
_entry.id   AF-A0A1F9FH48-F1
#
_cell.length_a   1.000
_cell.length_b   1.000
_cell.length_c   1.000
_cell.angle_alpha   90.00
_cell.angle_beta   90.00
_cell.angle_gamma   90.00
#
_symmetry.space_group_name_H-M   'P 1'
#
loop_
_entity.id
_entity.type
_entity.pdbx_description
1 polymer ?
#
loop_
_entity_poly.entity_id
_entity_poly.type
_entity_poly.pdbx_seq_one_letter_code
_entity_poly.pdbx_strand_id
1 'polypeptide(L)' 'MRSVKIVSISLSHDLSEEVSEIAKEERRTISEVFREALRQYAAGRIVSKVRKHVSKVAKKKGIKPEDVEDIIDEDRE' A
#
# COMPACT_ATOMS: atom_id res chain seq x y z
N MET A 1 11.44 -12.51 18.92
CA MET A 1 9.95 -12.45 18.88
C MET A 1 9.54 -11.07 18.38
N ARG A 2 8.77 -10.97 17.28
CA ARG A 2 8.15 -9.68 16.91
C ARG A 2 7.09 -9.38 17.98
N SER A 3 7.23 -8.26 18.70
CA SER A 3 6.24 -7.86 19.72
C SER A 3 4.93 -7.49 19.03
N VAL A 4 3.83 -8.12 19.46
CA VAL A 4 2.48 -7.77 19.02
C VAL A 4 1.85 -6.90 20.11
N LYS A 5 1.32 -5.74 19.73
CA LYS A 5 0.56 -4.86 20.62
C LYS A 5 -0.93 -5.02 20.33
N ILE A 6 -1.73 -5.21 21.38
CA ILE A 6 -3.20 -5.23 21.27
C ILE A 6 -3.68 -3.80 21.04
N VAL A 7 -4.55 -3.64 20.05
CA VAL A 7 -5.21 -2.37 19.73
C VAL A 7 -6.71 -2.61 19.77
N SER A 8 -7.44 -1.76 20.49
CA SER A 8 -8.91 -1.73 20.48
C SER A 8 -9.36 -0.65 19.52
N ILE A 9 -10.27 -0.98 18.60
CA ILE A 9 -10.84 -0.06 17.61
C ILE A 9 -12.36 -0.24 17.57
N SER A 10 -13.07 0.85 17.28
CA SER A 10 -14.50 0.82 17.02
C SER A 10 -14.75 0.75 15.51
N LEU A 11 -15.71 -0.07 15.11
CA LEU A 11 -16.17 -0.22 13.72
C LEU A 11 -17.68 0.02 13.67
N SER A 12 -18.20 0.44 12.50
CA SER A 12 -19.64 0.36 12.28
C SER A 12 -20.08 -1.10 12.31
N HIS A 13 -21.37 -1.32 12.60
CA HIS A 13 -21.94 -2.66 12.64
C HIS A 13 -21.71 -3.40 11.32
N ASP A 14 -22.09 -2.77 10.21
CA ASP A 14 -21.96 -3.31 8.85
C ASP A 14 -20.52 -3.72 8.52
N LEU A 15 -19.54 -2.87 8.86
CA LEU A 15 -18.14 -3.16 8.59
C LEU A 15 -17.60 -4.29 9.47
N SER A 16 -18.10 -4.42 10.70
CA SER A 16 -17.74 -5.55 11.56
C SER A 16 -18.29 -6.87 11.02
N GLU A 17 -19.47 -6.87 10.42
CA GLU A 17 -20.05 -8.06 9.79
C GLU A 17 -19.26 -8.45 8.55
N GLU A 18 -18.98 -7.49 7.66
CA GLU A 18 -18.19 -7.71 6.44
C GLU A 18 -16.82 -8.29 6.74
N VAL A 19 -16.08 -7.75 7.73
CA VAL A 19 -14.77 -8.30 8.10
C VAL A 19 -14.88 -9.72 8.67
N SER A 20 -15.97 -10.02 9.38
CA SER A 20 -16.22 -11.37 9.91
C SER A 20 -16.47 -12.38 8.78
N GLU A 21 -17.19 -11.98 7.74
CA GLU A 21 -17.43 -12.80 6.55
C GLU A 21 -16.14 -13.05 5.77
N ILE A 22 -15.36 -12.00 5.47
CA ILE A 22 -14.06 -12.14 4.79
C ILE A 22 -13.13 -13.07 5.56
N ALA A 23 -13.06 -12.92 6.89
CA ALA A 23 -12.23 -13.78 7.73
C ALA A 23 -12.66 -15.26 7.65
N LYS A 24 -13.97 -15.54 7.63
CA LYS A 24 -14.51 -16.91 7.48
C LYS A 24 -14.19 -17.49 6.11
N GLU A 25 -14.43 -16.74 5.04
CA GLU A 25 -14.18 -17.16 3.66
C GLU A 25 -12.70 -17.49 3.42
N GLU A 26 -11.81 -16.62 3.91
CA GLU A 26 -10.36 -16.80 3.75
C GLU A 26 -9.74 -17.79 4.77
N ARG A 27 -10.52 -18.30 5.73
CA ARG A 27 -10.04 -19.11 6.87
C ARG A 27 -8.93 -18.40 7.66
N ARG A 28 -9.10 -17.10 7.90
CA ARG A 28 -8.15 -16.24 8.62
C ARG A 28 -8.80 -15.68 9.87
N THR A 29 -7.97 -15.14 10.77
CA THR A 29 -8.45 -14.36 11.91
C THR A 29 -8.77 -12.93 11.49
N ILE A 30 -9.72 -12.29 12.18
CA ILE A 30 -10.05 -10.86 11.99
C ILE A 30 -8.78 -9.99 12.09
N SER A 31 -7.88 -10.30 13.03
CA SER A 31 -6.63 -9.56 13.17
C SER A 31 -5.68 -9.72 11.98
N GLU A 32 -5.72 -10.84 11.26
CA GLU A 32 -4.93 -11.03 10.03
C GLU A 32 -5.48 -10.21 8.88
N VAL A 33 -6.80 -10.22 8.69
CA VAL A 33 -7.49 -9.39 7.69
C VAL A 33 -7.17 -7.92 7.94
N PHE A 34 -7.34 -7.44 9.18
CA PHE A 34 -7.02 -6.06 9.56
C PHE A 34 -5.55 -5.70 9.33
N ARG A 35 -4.62 -6.58 9.73
CA ARG A 35 -3.19 -6.32 9.51
C ARG A 35 -2.86 -6.22 8.04
N GLU A 36 -3.46 -7.06 7.20
CA GLU A 36 -3.23 -7.03 5.76
C GLU A 36 -3.83 -5.79 5.11
N ALA A 37 -5.07 -5.45 5.44
CA ALA A 37 -5.71 -4.23 4.97
C ALA A 37 -4.90 -2.98 5.34
N LEU A 38 -4.37 -2.90 6.57
CA LEU A 38 -3.50 -1.80 7.00
C LEU A 38 -2.17 -1.76 6.23
N ARG A 39 -1.56 -2.91 5.92
CA ARG A 39 -0.34 -2.96 5.09
C ARG A 39 -0.61 -2.45 3.69
N GLN A 40 -1.69 -2.90 3.06
CA GLN A 40 -2.07 -2.49 1.71
C GLN A 40 -2.38 -0.98 1.68
N TYR A 41 -3.12 -0.48 2.67
CA TYR A 41 -3.39 0.95 2.82
C TYR A 41 -2.10 1.77 2.96
N ALA A 42 -1.17 1.33 3.81
CA ALA A 42 0.11 2.01 3.99
C ALA A 42 0.97 1.98 2.71
N ALA A 43 1.05 0.84 2.04
CA ALA A 43 1.76 0.69 0.77
C ALA A 43 1.19 1.62 -0.31
N GLY A 44 -0.13 1.67 -0.47
CA GLY A 44 -0.80 2.57 -1.41
C GLY A 44 -0.49 4.05 -1.11
N ARG A 45 -0.44 4.44 0.17
CA ARG A 45 -0.05 5.80 0.58
C ARG A 45 1.40 6.12 0.23
N ILE A 46 2.32 5.16 0.35
CA ILE A 46 3.72 5.33 -0.04
C ILE A 46 3.84 5.51 -1.55
N VAL A 47 3.23 4.62 -2.34
CA VAL A 47 3.23 4.71 -3.81
C VAL A 47 2.67 6.05 -4.28
N SER A 48 1.56 6.50 -3.69
CA SER A 48 0.97 7.80 -4.00
C SER A 48 1.92 8.98 -3.72
N LYS A 49 2.63 8.95 -2.59
CA LYS A 49 3.63 9.97 -2.24
C LYS A 49 4.81 9.96 -3.21
N VAL A 50 5.36 8.78 -3.51
CA VAL A 50 6.47 8.60 -4.45
C VAL A 50 6.07 9.10 -5.84
N ARG A 51 4.91 8.67 -6.34
CA ARG A 51 4.39 9.11 -7.65
C ARG A 51 4.24 10.64 -7.73
N LYS A 52 3.74 11.28 -6.67
CA LYS A 52 3.63 12.75 -6.61
C LYS A 52 5.00 13.44 -6.64
N HIS A 53 6.00 12.87 -5.96
CA HIS A 53 7.36 13.40 -5.96
C HIS A 53 8.02 13.21 -7.34
N VAL A 54 8.01 11.99 -7.87
CA VAL A 54 8.60 11.65 -9.18
C VAL A 54 7.97 12.47 -10.29
N SER A 55 6.64 12.63 -10.32
CA SER A 55 5.97 13.47 -11.32
C SER A 55 6.44 14.92 -11.30
N LYS A 56 6.67 15.51 -10.12
CA LYS A 56 7.22 16.86 -10.00
C LYS A 56 8.65 16.94 -10.52
N VAL A 57 9.49 15.96 -10.19
CA VAL A 57 10.89 15.90 -10.64
C VAL A 57 10.97 15.71 -12.15
N ALA A 58 10.21 14.76 -12.70
CA ALA A 58 10.13 14.50 -14.14
C ALA A 58 9.70 15.75 -14.90
N LYS A 59 8.64 16.44 -14.45
CA LYS A 59 8.20 17.70 -15.06
C LYS A 59 9.28 18.79 -15.00
N LYS A 60 10.00 18.92 -13.88
CA LYS A 60 11.08 19.90 -13.73
C LYS A 60 12.27 19.58 -14.65
N LYS A 61 12.56 18.30 -14.86
CA LYS A 61 13.66 17.82 -15.72
C LYS A 61 13.27 17.65 -17.19
N GLY A 62 12.00 17.84 -17.54
CA GLY A 62 11.50 17.63 -18.90
C GLY A 62 11.43 16.16 -19.33
N ILE A 63 11.53 15.22 -18.40
CA ILE A 63 11.56 13.77 -18.68
C ILE A 63 10.18 13.34 -19.18
N LYS A 64 10.16 12.76 -20.37
CA LYS A 64 9.02 12.12 -21.03
C LYS A 64 9.03 10.61 -20.78
N PRO A 65 7.89 9.93 -21.04
CA PRO A 65 7.85 8.48 -20.96
C PRO A 65 8.84 7.78 -21.90
N GLU A 66 9.11 8.36 -23.07
CA GLU A 66 10.08 7.85 -24.04
C GLU A 66 11.51 7.81 -23.48
N ASP A 67 11.88 8.80 -22.67
CA ASP A 67 13.23 8.95 -22.11
C ASP A 67 13.54 7.92 -21.00
N VAL A 68 12.54 7.13 -20.57
CA VAL A 68 12.69 6.21 -19.43
C VAL A 68 13.60 5.04 -19.77
N GLU A 69 13.48 4.47 -20.98
CA GLU A 69 14.33 3.35 -21.40
C GLU A 69 15.79 3.78 -21.51
N ASP A 70 16.06 4.94 -22.12
CA ASP A 70 17.42 5.49 -22.24
C ASP A 70 18.07 5.70 -20.86
N ILE A 71 17.31 6.21 -19.87
CA ILE A 71 17.79 6.39 -18.49
C ILE A 71 18.08 5.06 -17.80
N ILE A 72 17.30 4.01 -18.07
CA ILE A 72 17.50 2.68 -17.47
C ILE A 72 18.71 1.99 -18.09
N ASP A 73 18.90 2.12 -19.40
CA ASP A 73 20.04 1.55 -20.10
C ASP A 73 21.36 2.22 -19.66
N GLU A 74 21.36 3.54 -19.45
CA GLU A 74 22.52 4.26 -18.88
C GLU A 74 22.91 3.80 -17.45
N ASP A 75 21.97 3.34 -16.62
CA ASP A 75 22.24 2.87 -15.24
C ASP A 75 22.65 1.38 -15.18
N ARG A 76 22.45 0.63 -16.28
CA ARG A 76 22.81 -0.79 -16.37
C ARG A 76 24.25 -1.03 -16.83
N GLU A 77 24.89 -0.05 -17.45
CA GLU A 77 26.30 -0.08 -17.88
C GLU A 77 27.28 0.34 -16.77
#